data_AF-A0A6P3YUZ4-F1
#
_entry.id   AF-A0A6P3YUZ4-F1
#
_cell.length_a   1.000
_cell.length_b   1.000
_cell.length_c   1.000
_cell.angle_alpha   90.00
_cell.angle_beta   90.00
_cell.angle_gamma   90.00
#
_symmetry.space_group_name_H-M   'P 1'
#
loop_
_entity.id
_entity.type
_entity.pdbx_description
1 polymer ?
#
loop_
_entity_poly.entity_id
_entity_poly.type
_entity_poly.pdbx_seq_one_letter_code
_entity_poly.pdbx_strand_id
1 'polypeptide(L)'
;MAHGGYGKRRVKPAGRRSKALAVEKKPKSVSLKNQIRSTERMLRKNLPPEVREAQEKKLDDLRKQQEIQSRLAVERKIFLRDRKIKFFERRKIERRIRRLEKLQRASSGQAQDAENAEQLSKLKEDLEYVRFFPKTEKYVSLFTGNDDSDIIDRRNRLREQIKANLNAAVASGKDLEGTFFVLLPHCMTFQAFNYF
;
A
#
# COMPACT_ATOMS: atom_id res chain seq x y z
N MET A 1 -65.78 3.80 -17.31
CA MET A 1 -64.44 4.41 -17.45
C MET A 1 -64.23 5.33 -16.25
N ALA A 2 -63.30 5.02 -15.35
CA ALA A 2 -63.07 5.77 -14.11
C ALA A 2 -61.61 6.23 -14.04
N HIS A 3 -61.43 7.52 -13.72
CA HIS A 3 -60.22 8.32 -13.88
C HIS A 3 -59.08 7.97 -12.90
N GLY A 4 -57.86 8.24 -13.36
CA GLY A 4 -56.58 7.89 -12.74
C GLY A 4 -56.33 8.52 -11.35
N GLY A 5 -55.75 7.70 -10.47
CA GLY A 5 -55.38 8.07 -9.11
C GLY A 5 -54.15 8.98 -9.04
N TYR A 6 -54.31 10.07 -8.32
CA TYR A 6 -53.28 11.08 -8.06
C TYR A 6 -52.08 10.50 -7.28
N GLY A 7 -50.89 10.69 -7.82
CA GLY A 7 -49.61 10.31 -7.22
C GLY A 7 -49.38 11.01 -5.88
N LYS A 8 -49.14 10.21 -4.83
CA LYS A 8 -48.73 10.68 -3.50
C LYS A 8 -47.40 11.42 -3.58
N ARG A 9 -47.41 12.74 -3.40
CA ARG A 9 -46.22 13.57 -3.18
C ARG A 9 -45.54 13.13 -1.87
N ARG A 10 -44.33 12.58 -1.97
CA ARG A 10 -43.46 12.27 -0.84
C ARG A 10 -42.93 13.58 -0.24
N VAL A 11 -43.49 14.01 0.88
CA VAL A 11 -42.98 15.16 1.65
C VAL A 11 -41.61 14.79 2.23
N LYS A 12 -40.57 15.60 1.94
CA LYS A 12 -39.26 15.47 2.57
C LYS A 12 -39.37 15.89 4.04
N PRO A 13 -38.99 15.07 5.03
CA PRO A 13 -38.96 15.54 6.41
C PRO A 13 -37.88 16.62 6.55
N ALA A 14 -38.26 17.76 7.12
CA ALA A 14 -37.34 18.83 7.45
C ALA A 14 -36.25 18.30 8.40
N GLY A 15 -35.01 18.30 7.92
CA GLY A 15 -33.85 17.87 8.71
C GLY A 15 -33.70 18.75 9.94
N ARG A 16 -33.94 18.15 11.11
CA ARG A 16 -33.68 18.71 12.43
C ARG A 16 -32.16 18.95 12.54
N ARG A 17 -31.71 20.16 12.23
CA ARG A 17 -30.30 20.56 12.34
C ARG A 17 -29.96 20.71 13.82
N SER A 18 -29.46 19.64 14.45
CA SER A 18 -28.89 19.73 15.78
C SER A 18 -27.73 20.72 15.73
N LYS A 19 -27.80 21.77 16.58
CA LYS A 19 -26.67 22.64 16.90
C LYS A 19 -25.58 21.78 17.52
N ALA A 20 -24.68 21.27 16.68
CA ALA A 20 -23.45 20.66 17.16
C ALA A 20 -22.63 21.75 17.87
N LEU A 21 -22.25 21.46 19.10
CA LEU A 21 -21.38 22.26 19.96
C LEU A 21 -20.18 22.75 19.15
N ALA A 22 -19.88 24.05 19.25
CA ALA A 22 -18.81 24.70 18.52
C ALA A 22 -17.46 24.06 18.88
N VAL A 23 -16.99 23.14 18.03
CA VAL A 23 -15.60 22.70 18.05
C VAL A 23 -14.76 23.91 17.65
N GLU A 24 -13.97 24.42 18.60
CA GLU A 24 -12.87 25.36 18.40
C GLU A 24 -12.14 25.02 17.09
N LYS A 25 -12.34 25.84 16.05
CA LYS A 25 -11.73 25.62 14.74
C LYS A 25 -10.24 25.85 14.87
N LYS A 26 -9.45 24.77 14.96
CA LYS A 26 -7.99 24.84 14.88
C LYS A 26 -7.58 25.73 13.70
N PRO A 27 -6.59 26.63 13.88
CA PRO A 27 -6.18 27.54 12.83
C PRO A 27 -5.75 26.75 11.59
N LYS A 28 -6.20 27.19 10.42
CA LYS A 28 -5.91 26.52 9.15
C LYS A 28 -4.38 26.54 8.94
N SER A 29 -3.74 25.38 9.02
CA SER A 29 -2.32 25.26 8.68
C SER A 29 -2.11 25.64 7.22
N VAL A 30 -1.27 26.65 6.98
CA VAL A 30 -0.94 27.12 5.62
C VAL A 30 -0.26 25.98 4.85
N SER A 31 -0.62 25.75 3.58
CA SER A 31 -0.01 24.72 2.73
C SER A 31 1.52 24.87 2.62
N LEU A 32 2.28 23.77 2.56
CA LEU A 32 3.74 23.78 2.42
C LEU A 32 4.21 24.65 1.23
N LYS A 33 3.53 24.58 0.08
CA LYS A 33 3.86 25.43 -1.09
C LYS A 33 3.69 26.92 -0.81
N ASN A 34 2.75 27.29 0.05
CA ASN A 34 2.56 28.69 0.45
C ASN A 34 3.64 29.12 1.45
N GLN A 35 4.04 28.22 2.35
CA GLN A 35 5.12 28.47 3.30
C GLN A 35 6.44 28.71 2.56
N ILE A 36 6.79 27.85 1.60
CA ILE A 36 7.99 28.00 0.74
C ILE A 36 7.96 29.33 -0.02
N ARG A 37 6.85 29.64 -0.71
CA ARG A 37 6.72 30.93 -1.41
C ARG A 37 6.83 32.13 -0.46
N SER A 38 6.36 31.99 0.77
CA SER A 38 6.45 33.05 1.78
C SER A 38 7.87 33.24 2.28
N THR A 39 8.62 32.17 2.54
CA THR A 39 10.02 32.23 2.98
C THR A 39 10.91 32.73 1.85
N GLU A 40 10.71 32.29 0.60
CA GLU A 40 11.42 32.82 -0.58
C GLU A 40 11.18 34.32 -0.76
N ARG A 41 9.92 34.80 -0.62
CA ARG A 41 9.64 36.24 -0.67
C ARG A 41 10.28 37.02 0.48
N MET A 42 10.41 36.41 1.65
CA MET A 42 11.10 37.02 2.79
C MET A 42 12.58 37.18 2.49
N LEU A 43 13.24 36.14 1.97
CA LEU A 43 14.66 36.14 1.61
C LEU A 43 15.03 37.15 0.51
N ARG A 44 14.07 37.57 -0.32
CA ARG A 44 14.27 38.66 -1.30
C ARG A 44 14.40 40.05 -0.66
N LYS A 45 14.09 40.21 0.63
CA LYS A 45 14.21 41.49 1.34
C LYS A 45 15.59 41.65 1.98
N ASN A 46 15.95 42.88 2.30
CA ASN A 46 17.13 43.18 3.11
C ASN A 46 16.86 42.74 4.56
N LEU A 47 17.55 41.71 5.01
CA LEU A 47 17.41 41.09 6.33
C LEU A 47 18.80 41.03 6.99
N PRO A 48 18.89 41.11 8.32
CA PRO A 48 20.12 40.83 9.04
C PRO A 48 20.67 39.44 8.69
N PRO A 49 22.00 39.26 8.67
CA PRO A 49 22.62 38.00 8.21
C PRO A 49 22.14 36.79 9.01
N GLU A 50 22.03 36.91 10.35
CA GLU A 50 21.54 35.85 11.23
C GLU A 50 20.11 35.39 10.88
N VAL A 51 19.21 36.35 10.62
CA VAL A 51 17.81 36.06 10.25
C VAL A 51 17.73 35.44 8.87
N ARG A 52 18.60 35.85 7.95
CA ARG A 52 18.68 35.28 6.60
C ARG A 52 19.08 33.81 6.65
N GLU A 53 20.15 33.46 7.38
CA GLU A 53 20.60 32.08 7.54
C GLU A 53 19.50 31.18 8.15
N ALA A 54 18.79 31.68 9.16
CA ALA A 54 17.68 30.94 9.76
C ALA A 54 16.54 30.67 8.77
N GLN A 55 16.21 31.64 7.91
CA GLN A 55 15.18 31.49 6.88
C GLN A 55 15.63 30.59 5.72
N GLU A 56 16.91 30.57 5.38
CA GLU A 56 17.49 29.65 4.39
C GLU A 56 17.43 28.19 4.88
N LYS A 57 17.86 27.93 6.13
CA LYS A 57 17.72 26.60 6.75
C LYS A 57 16.26 26.13 6.76
N LYS A 58 15.34 27.03 7.13
CA LYS A 58 13.90 26.76 7.10
C LYS A 58 13.39 26.47 5.69
N LEU A 59 13.87 27.21 4.69
CA LEU A 59 13.51 26.99 3.29
C LEU A 59 13.95 25.58 2.83
N ASP A 60 15.17 25.18 3.17
CA ASP A 60 15.70 23.86 2.82
C ASP A 60 14.89 22.74 3.47
N ASP A 61 14.54 22.87 4.74
CA ASP A 61 13.69 21.88 5.42
C ASP A 61 12.30 21.78 4.80
N LEU A 62 11.69 22.92 4.44
CA LEU A 62 10.40 22.93 3.74
C LEU A 62 10.49 22.28 2.36
N ARG A 63 11.60 22.48 1.63
CA ARG A 63 11.84 21.83 0.33
C ARG A 63 12.00 20.32 0.48
N LYS A 64 12.79 19.84 1.45
CA LYS A 64 12.90 18.41 1.77
C LYS A 64 11.53 17.80 2.10
N GLN A 65 10.71 18.48 2.90
CA GLN A 65 9.35 18.04 3.19
C GLN A 65 8.47 17.97 1.93
N GLN A 66 8.58 18.95 1.03
CA GLN A 66 7.85 18.94 -0.24
C GLN A 66 8.27 17.77 -1.13
N GLU A 67 9.56 17.48 -1.22
CA GLU A 67 10.09 16.35 -1.97
C GLU A 67 9.55 15.02 -1.43
N ILE A 68 9.58 14.83 -0.11
CA ILE A 68 9.01 13.65 0.55
C ILE A 68 7.52 13.51 0.21
N GLN A 69 6.73 14.59 0.31
CA GLN A 69 5.31 14.53 -0.05
C GLN A 69 5.09 14.19 -1.53
N SER A 70 5.92 14.74 -2.42
CA SER A 70 5.84 14.45 -3.85
C SER A 70 6.14 12.98 -4.15
N ARG A 71 7.18 12.43 -3.52
CA ARG A 71 7.56 11.02 -3.61
C ARG A 71 6.45 10.11 -3.10
N LEU A 72 5.93 10.37 -1.90
CA LEU A 72 4.83 9.59 -1.32
C LEU A 72 3.55 9.66 -2.17
N ALA A 73 3.29 10.80 -2.82
CA ALA A 73 2.15 10.93 -3.72
C ALA A 73 2.30 10.05 -4.97
N VAL A 74 3.52 9.93 -5.53
CA VAL A 74 3.81 9.03 -6.65
C VAL A 74 3.69 7.57 -6.22
N GLU A 75 4.31 7.19 -5.09
CA GLU A 75 4.22 5.84 -4.53
C GLU A 75 2.75 5.45 -4.26
N ARG A 76 1.94 6.37 -3.72
CA ARG A 76 0.50 6.15 -3.49
C ARG A 76 -0.27 5.92 -4.79
N LYS A 77 0.06 6.63 -5.87
CA LYS A 77 -0.58 6.43 -7.19
C LYS A 77 -0.27 5.05 -7.76
N ILE A 78 1.00 4.62 -7.69
CA ILE A 78 1.43 3.28 -8.12
C ILE A 78 0.73 2.22 -7.27
N PHE A 79 0.77 2.38 -5.94
CA PHE A 79 0.12 1.47 -5.01
C PHE A 79 -1.37 1.29 -5.29
N LEU A 80 -2.13 2.38 -5.48
CA LEU A 80 -3.57 2.29 -5.72
C LEU A 80 -3.93 1.59 -7.04
N ARG A 81 -3.09 1.76 -8.08
CA ARG A 81 -3.23 1.07 -9.36
C ARG A 81 -3.04 -0.44 -9.20
N ASP A 82 -1.99 -0.83 -8.48
CA ASP A 82 -1.54 -2.22 -8.44
C ASP A 82 -2.20 -3.01 -7.29
N ARG A 83 -2.75 -2.33 -6.28
CA ARG A 83 -3.39 -2.91 -5.09
C ARG A 83 -4.40 -4.01 -5.44
N LYS A 84 -5.27 -3.76 -6.43
CA LYS A 84 -6.32 -4.72 -6.82
C LYS A 84 -5.70 -5.96 -7.49
N ILE A 85 -4.73 -5.77 -8.37
CA ILE A 85 -4.03 -6.86 -9.07
C ILE A 85 -3.32 -7.74 -8.03
N LYS A 86 -2.48 -7.14 -7.18
CA LYS A 86 -1.76 -7.83 -6.10
C LYS A 86 -2.69 -8.60 -5.17
N PHE A 87 -3.85 -8.03 -4.82
CA PHE A 87 -4.83 -8.70 -3.97
C PHE A 87 -5.39 -9.99 -4.60
N PHE A 88 -5.75 -9.95 -5.89
CA PHE A 88 -6.28 -11.14 -6.57
C PHE A 88 -5.21 -12.21 -6.77
N GLU A 89 -3.98 -11.82 -7.10
CA GLU A 89 -2.87 -12.77 -7.25
C GLU A 89 -2.51 -13.43 -5.92
N ARG A 90 -2.35 -12.62 -4.85
CA ARG A 90 -2.14 -13.12 -3.48
C ARG A 90 -3.24 -14.13 -3.09
N ARG A 91 -4.52 -13.77 -3.29
CA ARG A 91 -5.64 -14.68 -2.99
C ARG A 91 -5.63 -15.94 -3.87
N LYS A 92 -5.16 -15.86 -5.12
CA LYS A 92 -5.05 -17.02 -6.01
C LYS A 92 -3.97 -17.98 -5.50
N ILE A 93 -2.80 -17.44 -5.13
CA ILE A 93 -1.67 -18.19 -4.59
C ILE A 93 -2.05 -18.85 -3.25
N GLU A 94 -2.61 -18.08 -2.30
CA GLU A 94 -3.06 -18.61 -1.00
C GLU A 94 -4.08 -19.76 -1.15
N ARG A 95 -5.03 -19.63 -2.10
CA ARG A 95 -5.98 -20.71 -2.38
C ARG A 95 -5.32 -21.96 -2.95
N ARG A 96 -4.30 -21.79 -3.81
CA ARG A 96 -3.55 -22.93 -4.38
C ARG A 96 -2.73 -23.64 -3.30
N ILE A 97 -2.03 -22.88 -2.45
CA ILE A 97 -1.29 -23.41 -1.29
C ILE A 97 -2.23 -24.24 -0.41
N ARG A 98 -3.35 -23.67 0.03
CA ARG A 98 -4.33 -24.39 0.88
C ARG A 98 -4.89 -25.66 0.24
N ARG A 99 -5.05 -25.70 -1.09
CA ARG A 99 -5.51 -26.89 -1.81
C ARG A 99 -4.43 -27.97 -1.83
N LEU A 100 -3.19 -27.61 -2.17
CA LEU A 100 -2.07 -28.54 -2.20
C LEU A 100 -1.76 -29.11 -0.81
N GLU A 101 -1.74 -28.28 0.23
CA GLU A 101 -1.57 -28.73 1.62
C GLU A 101 -2.70 -29.69 2.05
N LYS A 102 -3.92 -29.47 1.56
CA LYS A 102 -5.05 -30.39 1.83
C LYS A 102 -4.88 -31.71 1.09
N LEU A 103 -4.41 -31.68 -0.16
CA LEU A 103 -4.14 -32.89 -0.94
C LEU A 103 -3.02 -33.71 -0.30
N GLN A 104 -1.92 -33.08 0.08
CA GLN A 104 -0.80 -33.74 0.77
C GLN A 104 -1.21 -34.39 2.09
N ARG A 105 -2.18 -33.81 2.81
CA ARG A 105 -2.74 -34.43 4.03
C ARG A 105 -3.65 -35.62 3.74
N ALA A 106 -4.20 -35.74 2.53
CA ALA A 106 -5.13 -36.79 2.13
C ALA A 106 -4.48 -37.90 1.28
N SER A 107 -3.37 -37.64 0.59
CA SER A 107 -2.60 -38.61 -0.19
C SER A 107 -1.42 -39.15 0.62
N SER A 108 -1.21 -40.47 0.59
CA SER A 108 -0.04 -41.14 1.22
C SER A 108 0.98 -41.67 0.19
N GLY A 109 0.95 -41.14 -1.04
CA GLY A 109 1.76 -41.63 -2.16
C GLY A 109 3.04 -40.82 -2.37
N GLN A 110 4.20 -41.43 -2.06
CA GLN A 110 5.52 -40.78 -2.07
C GLN A 110 5.88 -40.01 -3.36
N ALA A 111 5.47 -40.49 -4.54
CA ALA A 111 5.78 -39.83 -5.82
C ALA A 111 4.97 -38.54 -6.04
N GLN A 112 3.70 -38.51 -5.63
CA GLN A 112 2.87 -37.30 -5.72
C GLN A 112 3.29 -36.26 -4.67
N ASP A 113 3.82 -36.72 -3.54
CA ASP A 113 4.27 -35.83 -2.47
C ASP A 113 5.48 -34.98 -2.88
N ALA A 114 6.42 -35.55 -3.65
CA ALA A 114 7.57 -34.81 -4.18
C ALA A 114 7.15 -33.70 -5.16
N GLU A 115 6.28 -34.01 -6.13
CA GLU A 115 5.78 -33.02 -7.09
C GLU A 115 4.96 -31.92 -6.37
N ASN A 116 4.11 -32.30 -5.41
CA ASN A 116 3.33 -31.36 -4.61
C ASN A 116 4.23 -30.44 -3.78
N ALA A 117 5.33 -30.95 -3.23
CA ALA A 117 6.30 -30.16 -2.46
C ALA A 117 7.01 -29.12 -3.35
N GLU A 118 7.41 -29.49 -4.57
CA GLU A 118 7.97 -28.54 -5.54
C GLU A 118 6.96 -27.48 -6.00
N GLN A 119 5.70 -27.85 -6.17
CA GLN A 119 4.65 -26.88 -6.49
C GLN A 119 4.41 -25.92 -5.31
N LEU A 120 4.44 -26.43 -4.08
CA LEU A 120 4.31 -25.61 -2.88
C LEU A 120 5.47 -24.63 -2.72
N SER A 121 6.72 -25.06 -2.98
CA SER A 121 7.88 -24.17 -2.89
C SER A 121 7.77 -23.02 -3.90
N LYS A 122 7.42 -23.30 -5.16
CA LYS A 122 7.18 -22.27 -6.19
C LYS A 122 6.07 -21.29 -5.79
N LEU A 123 4.96 -21.78 -5.22
CA LEU A 123 3.88 -20.91 -4.76
C LEU A 123 4.26 -20.04 -3.56
N LYS A 124 5.16 -20.52 -2.68
CA LYS A 124 5.70 -19.70 -1.57
C LYS A 124 6.57 -18.57 -2.11
N GLU A 125 7.45 -18.85 -3.08
CA GLU A 125 8.24 -17.80 -3.75
C GLU A 125 7.35 -16.76 -4.46
N ASP A 126 6.29 -17.21 -5.13
CA ASP A 126 5.32 -16.30 -5.75
C ASP A 126 4.58 -15.46 -4.70
N LEU A 127 4.26 -16.03 -3.54
CA LEU A 127 3.62 -15.30 -2.44
C LEU A 127 4.55 -14.21 -1.90
N GLU A 128 5.84 -14.52 -1.71
CA GLU A 128 6.87 -13.56 -1.30
C GLU A 128 7.01 -12.43 -2.32
N TYR A 129 7.06 -12.79 -3.62
CA TYR A 129 7.11 -11.82 -4.71
C TYR A 129 5.94 -10.83 -4.65
N VAL A 130 4.69 -11.31 -4.46
CA VAL A 130 3.54 -10.41 -4.34
C VAL A 130 3.60 -9.59 -3.06
N ARG A 131 4.00 -10.18 -1.92
CA ARG A 131 3.98 -9.51 -0.62
C ARG A 131 5.02 -8.40 -0.53
N PHE A 132 6.25 -8.69 -0.94
CA PHE A 132 7.41 -7.82 -0.75
C PHE A 132 7.82 -7.05 -2.01
N PHE A 133 6.94 -6.99 -3.01
CA PHE A 133 7.18 -6.23 -4.24
C PHE A 133 7.55 -4.75 -3.96
N PRO A 134 8.59 -4.19 -4.62
CA PRO A 134 9.01 -2.81 -4.46
C PRO A 134 7.90 -1.79 -4.73
N LYS A 135 7.73 -0.79 -3.85
CA LYS A 135 6.67 0.24 -3.98
C LYS A 135 6.97 1.33 -5.01
N THR A 136 8.23 1.42 -5.39
CA THR A 136 8.75 2.40 -6.35
C THR A 136 8.49 1.98 -7.80
N GLU A 137 8.25 0.69 -8.03
CA GLU A 137 8.11 0.12 -9.36
C GLU A 137 6.67 -0.29 -9.69
N LYS A 138 6.37 -0.38 -10.99
CA LYS A 138 5.11 -0.93 -11.50
C LYS A 138 5.11 -2.45 -11.34
N TYR A 139 4.04 -2.98 -10.75
CA TYR A 139 3.84 -4.41 -10.56
C TYR A 139 3.84 -5.19 -11.88
N VAL A 140 4.55 -6.31 -11.91
CA VAL A 140 4.54 -7.28 -13.02
C VAL A 140 3.74 -8.50 -12.60
N SER A 141 2.55 -8.65 -13.19
CA SER A 141 1.61 -9.74 -12.90
C SER A 141 2.19 -11.10 -13.24
N LEU A 142 1.88 -12.11 -12.42
CA LEU A 142 2.31 -13.50 -12.59
C LEU A 142 1.35 -14.32 -13.45
N PHE A 143 0.07 -13.94 -13.53
CA PHE A 143 -0.99 -14.77 -14.12
C PHE A 143 -1.69 -14.16 -15.35
N THR A 144 -1.07 -13.18 -16.02
CA THR A 144 -1.65 -12.50 -17.20
C THR A 144 -1.46 -13.24 -18.52
N GLY A 145 -0.75 -14.38 -18.55
CA GLY A 145 -0.57 -15.19 -19.76
C GLY A 145 0.25 -14.52 -20.86
N ASN A 146 0.83 -13.35 -20.58
CA ASN A 146 1.80 -12.69 -21.44
C ASN A 146 3.18 -12.80 -20.78
N ASP A 147 3.96 -13.78 -21.23
CA ASP A 147 5.24 -14.19 -20.66
C ASP A 147 6.34 -14.05 -21.71
N ASP A 148 6.51 -12.83 -22.24
CA ASP A 148 7.67 -12.48 -23.06
C ASP A 148 8.96 -12.70 -22.25
N SER A 149 10.07 -13.06 -22.92
CA SER A 149 11.36 -13.31 -22.27
C SER A 149 11.80 -12.14 -21.39
N ASP A 150 11.60 -10.91 -21.87
CA ASP A 150 11.95 -9.68 -21.15
C ASP A 150 11.16 -9.51 -19.85
N ILE A 151 9.90 -9.96 -19.85
CA ILE A 151 9.03 -9.90 -18.66
C ILE A 151 9.50 -10.93 -17.65
N ILE A 152 9.87 -12.13 -18.10
CA ILE A 152 10.39 -13.20 -17.25
C ILE A 152 11.70 -12.75 -16.58
N ASP A 153 12.63 -12.20 -17.37
CA ASP A 153 13.91 -11.69 -16.86
C ASP A 153 13.70 -10.58 -15.83
N ARG A 154 12.77 -9.66 -16.11
CA ARG A 154 12.42 -8.61 -15.15
C ARG A 154 11.87 -9.19 -13.84
N ARG A 155 11.00 -10.20 -13.90
CA ARG A 155 10.48 -10.88 -12.70
C ARG A 155 11.60 -11.56 -11.91
N ASN A 156 12.53 -12.22 -12.59
CA ASN A 156 13.64 -12.92 -11.95
C ASN A 156 14.56 -11.95 -11.20
N ARG A 157 14.95 -10.83 -11.84
CA ARG A 157 15.71 -9.75 -11.19
C ARG A 157 15.00 -9.22 -9.95
N LEU A 158 13.68 -9.03 -10.04
CA LEU A 158 12.88 -8.56 -8.91
C LEU A 158 12.80 -9.59 -7.78
N ARG A 159 12.71 -10.89 -8.09
CA ARG A 159 12.75 -11.96 -7.08
C ARG A 159 14.09 -11.98 -6.34
N GLU A 160 15.20 -11.84 -7.05
CA GLU A 160 16.54 -11.75 -6.45
C GLU A 160 16.67 -10.54 -5.53
N GLN A 161 16.23 -9.37 -5.99
CA GLN A 161 16.22 -8.15 -5.17
C GLN A 161 15.37 -8.30 -3.92
N ILE A 162 14.18 -8.92 -4.04
CA ILE A 162 13.29 -9.18 -2.90
C ILE A 162 13.97 -10.11 -1.89
N LYS A 163 14.59 -11.21 -2.35
CA LYS A 163 15.33 -12.14 -1.49
C LYS A 163 16.49 -11.44 -0.77
N ALA A 164 17.27 -10.62 -1.47
CA ALA A 164 18.35 -9.84 -0.87
C ALA A 164 17.84 -8.85 0.18
N ASN A 165 16.75 -8.14 -0.11
CA ASN A 165 16.13 -7.19 0.82
C ASN A 165 15.56 -7.88 2.07
N LEU A 166 14.96 -9.06 1.91
CA LEU A 166 14.48 -9.87 3.03
C LEU A 166 15.64 -10.30 3.92
N ASN A 167 16.73 -10.81 3.34
CA ASN A 167 17.91 -11.22 4.10
C ASN A 167 18.54 -10.02 4.84
N ALA A 168 18.65 -8.87 4.19
CA ALA A 168 19.15 -7.64 4.82
C ALA A 168 18.24 -7.14 5.95
N ALA A 169 16.92 -7.28 5.80
CA ALA A 169 15.97 -6.91 6.85
C ALA A 169 16.02 -7.84 8.05
N VAL A 170 16.13 -9.16 7.81
CA VAL A 170 16.34 -10.17 8.86
C VAL A 170 17.64 -9.88 9.61
N ALA A 171 18.73 -9.59 8.90
CA ALA A 171 20.01 -9.22 9.51
C ALA A 171 19.95 -7.91 10.31
N SER A 172 19.12 -6.95 9.88
CA SER A 172 18.96 -5.66 10.58
C SER A 172 17.87 -5.67 11.66
N GLY A 173 17.16 -6.78 11.86
CA GLY A 173 16.07 -6.89 12.83
C GLY A 173 14.90 -5.94 12.55
N LYS A 174 14.77 -5.43 11.32
CA LYS A 174 13.69 -4.52 10.92
C LYS A 174 12.53 -5.32 10.35
N ASP A 175 11.39 -5.29 11.04
CA ASP A 175 10.15 -5.90 10.55
C ASP A 175 9.69 -5.21 9.25
N LEU A 176 9.85 -5.91 8.12
CA LEU A 176 9.27 -5.48 6.83
C LEU A 176 7.74 -5.55 6.82
N GLU A 177 7.13 -6.11 7.88
CA GLU A 177 5.69 -6.15 8.16
C GLU A 177 5.08 -4.73 8.34
N GLY A 178 5.89 -3.72 8.66
CA GLY A 178 5.46 -2.38 9.10
C GLY A 178 4.79 -1.47 8.06
N THR A 179 4.33 -1.97 6.91
CA THR A 179 3.63 -1.12 5.91
C THR A 179 2.30 -1.67 5.38
N PHE A 180 1.74 -2.67 6.07
CA PHE A 180 0.39 -3.18 5.83
C PHE A 180 -0.35 -3.52 7.14
N PHE A 181 -0.42 -2.57 8.07
CA PHE A 181 -1.47 -2.49 9.10
C PHE A 181 -1.94 -1.03 9.05
N VAL A 182 -3.22 -0.64 8.91
CA VAL A 182 -4.40 -0.98 9.71
C VAL A 182 -5.64 -0.55 8.91
N LEU A 183 -6.65 -1.44 8.80
CA LEU A 183 -8.08 -1.09 8.87
C LEU A 183 -8.92 -2.38 8.80
N LEU A 184 -8.89 -3.17 9.87
CA LEU A 184 -9.99 -4.05 10.26
C LEU A 184 -9.99 -4.11 11.80
N PRO A 185 -11.07 -3.68 12.48
CA PRO A 185 -11.17 -3.81 13.92
C PRO A 185 -11.59 -5.24 14.27
N HIS A 186 -10.85 -5.81 15.22
CA HIS A 186 -11.27 -6.86 16.16
C HIS A 186 -11.56 -8.27 15.61
N CYS A 187 -10.99 -9.23 16.35
CA CYS A 187 -11.23 -10.67 16.32
C CYS A 187 -10.62 -11.42 15.12
N MET A 188 -9.42 -11.98 15.32
CA MET A 188 -9.15 -13.42 15.22
C MET A 188 -7.71 -13.68 15.68
N THR A 189 -7.54 -14.77 16.40
CA THR A 189 -6.34 -15.26 17.08
C THR A 189 -5.05 -15.22 16.24
N PHE A 190 -3.99 -14.75 16.90
CA PHE A 190 -2.62 -14.75 16.41
C PHE A 190 -2.09 -16.20 16.41
N GLN A 191 -2.23 -16.91 15.29
CA GLN A 191 -1.55 -18.19 15.11
C GLN A 191 -0.19 -17.89 14.49
N ALA A 192 0.85 -17.92 15.32
CA ALA A 192 2.24 -17.91 14.89
C ALA A 192 2.45 -19.10 13.95
N PHE A 193 2.61 -18.85 12.66
CA PHE A 193 3.14 -19.84 11.74
C PHE A 193 4.63 -19.95 12.03
N ASN A 194 4.99 -20.97 12.83
CA ASN A 194 6.36 -21.42 12.99
C ASN A 194 6.96 -21.74 11.62
N TYR A 195 8.07 -21.08 11.30
CA TYR A 195 8.99 -21.54 10.28
C TYR A 195 9.86 -22.63 10.89
N PHE A 196 9.66 -23.87 10.47
CA PHE A 196 10.64 -24.95 10.43
C PHE A 196 10.26 -25.88 9.26
#